data_AF-A0A7K3WVR2-F1
#
_entry.id   AF-A0A7K3WVR2-F1
#
_cell.length_a   1.000
_cell.length_b   1.000
_cell.length_c   1.000
_cell.angle_alpha   90.00
_cell.angle_beta   90.00
_cell.angle_gamma   90.00
#
_symmetry.space_group_name_H-M   'P 1'
#
loop_
_entity.id
_entity.type
_entity.pdbx_description
1 polymer ?
#
loop_
_entity_poly.entity_id
_entity_poly.type
_entity_poly.pdbx_seq_one_letter_code
_entity_poly.pdbx_strand_id
1 'polypeptide(L)'
;MALKQIKSFEEFKTQLETNVDLQKEFKENPVNAIQNFHQQNPLSNDKWIYRIIVLSLGLTIISIIIGVIILIGAGKIIDDGSVPTILTAIGSAAIGALAGLLAPPPRNNV
;
A
#
# COMPACT_ATOMS: atom_id res chain seq x y z
N MET A 1 -23.89 22.43 1.29
CA MET A 1 -22.55 22.84 1.73
C MET A 1 -21.76 21.57 1.97
N ALA A 2 -20.68 21.31 1.22
CA ALA A 2 -19.97 20.04 1.27
C ALA A 2 -19.03 19.99 2.49
N LEU A 3 -19.20 18.99 3.37
CA LEU A 3 -18.29 18.76 4.50
C LEU A 3 -16.91 18.35 3.94
N LYS A 4 -15.93 19.22 4.15
CA LYS A 4 -14.56 19.06 3.67
C LYS A 4 -13.86 18.02 4.56
N GLN A 5 -13.36 16.94 3.95
CA GLN A 5 -12.70 15.81 4.60
C GLN A 5 -11.58 16.29 5.55
N ILE A 6 -11.75 16.05 6.84
CA ILE A 6 -10.86 16.53 7.91
C ILE A 6 -9.76 15.49 8.13
N LYS A 7 -8.52 15.83 7.76
CA LYS A 7 -7.39 14.88 7.81
C LYS A 7 -6.64 14.91 9.15
N SER A 8 -6.82 15.95 9.95
CA SER A 8 -6.11 16.12 11.23
C SER A 8 -6.98 16.79 12.29
N PHE A 9 -6.60 16.59 13.56
CA PHE A 9 -7.22 17.27 14.70
C PHE A 9 -7.16 18.80 14.57
N GLU A 10 -6.13 19.35 13.94
CA GLU A 10 -6.06 20.80 13.69
C GLU A 10 -7.14 21.26 12.71
N GLU A 11 -7.34 20.53 11.62
CA GLU A 11 -8.39 20.84 10.65
C GLU A 11 -9.78 20.65 11.26
N PHE A 12 -9.94 19.71 12.18
CA PHE A 12 -11.16 19.54 12.98
C PHE A 12 -11.43 20.76 13.84
N LYS A 13 -10.42 21.22 14.57
CA LYS A 13 -10.51 22.41 15.43
C LYS A 13 -10.88 23.65 14.61
N THR A 14 -10.24 23.86 13.45
CA THR A 14 -10.57 24.99 12.56
C THR A 14 -12.02 24.92 12.06
N GLN A 15 -12.50 23.73 11.68
CA GLN A 15 -13.89 23.58 11.24
C GLN A 15 -14.89 23.74 12.40
N LEU A 16 -14.54 23.30 13.61
CA LEU A 16 -15.34 23.51 14.81
C LEU A 16 -15.40 25.00 15.18
N GLU A 17 -14.32 25.76 15.03
CA GLU A 17 -14.30 27.21 15.29
C GLU A 17 -15.09 28.01 14.25
N THR A 18 -15.12 27.53 13.00
CA THR A 18 -15.70 28.27 11.86
C THR A 18 -17.16 27.91 11.58
N ASN A 19 -17.61 26.69 11.91
CA ASN A 19 -18.92 26.19 11.53
C ASN A 19 -19.90 26.13 12.72
N VAL A 20 -20.92 26.98 12.69
CA VAL A 20 -21.94 27.12 13.75
C VAL A 20 -22.79 25.84 13.91
N ASP A 21 -23.04 25.10 12.83
CA ASP A 21 -23.82 23.86 12.88
C ASP A 21 -23.01 22.72 13.54
N LEU A 22 -21.72 22.65 13.23
CA LEU A 22 -20.79 21.70 13.86
C LEU A 22 -20.65 21.95 15.36
N GLN A 23 -20.65 23.23 15.79
CA GLN A 23 -20.61 23.59 17.20
C GLN A 23 -21.87 23.17 17.94
N LYS A 24 -23.05 23.27 17.31
CA LYS A 24 -24.31 22.84 17.91
C LYS A 24 -24.33 21.32 18.08
N GLU A 25 -23.99 20.58 17.03
CA GLU A 25 -23.95 19.11 17.06
C GLU A 25 -22.92 18.59 18.07
N PHE A 26 -21.74 19.22 18.15
CA PHE A 26 -20.71 18.88 19.12
C PHE A 26 -21.12 19.21 20.57
N LYS A 27 -21.88 20.29 20.80
CA LYS A 27 -22.41 20.65 22.13
C LYS A 27 -23.55 19.73 22.58
N GLU A 28 -24.42 19.32 21.66
CA GLU A 28 -25.54 18.43 21.97
C GLU A 28 -25.08 16.99 22.20
N ASN A 29 -24.13 16.50 21.40
CA ASN A 29 -23.64 15.14 21.53
C ASN A 29 -22.20 14.98 21.00
N PRO A 30 -21.17 15.28 21.83
CA PRO A 30 -19.79 15.30 21.38
C PRO A 30 -19.31 13.93 20.88
N VAL A 31 -19.78 12.84 21.50
CA VAL A 31 -19.38 11.47 21.12
C VAL A 31 -19.92 11.08 19.74
N ASN A 32 -21.14 11.49 19.39
CA ASN A 32 -21.76 11.16 18.10
C ASN A 32 -21.16 12.01 16.97
N ALA A 33 -20.90 13.30 17.25
CA ALA A 33 -20.18 14.17 16.34
C ALA A 33 -18.85 13.52 15.94
N ILE A 34 -18.03 13.06 16.89
CA ILE A 34 -16.73 12.42 16.64
C ILE A 34 -16.86 11.09 15.86
N GLN A 35 -17.91 10.28 16.08
CA GLN A 35 -18.10 9.03 15.34
C GLN A 35 -18.40 9.23 13.85
N ASN A 36 -19.08 10.32 13.49
CA ASN A 36 -19.31 10.72 12.11
C ASN A 36 -18.01 11.19 11.41
N PHE A 37 -16.99 11.56 12.18
CA PHE A 37 -15.63 11.82 11.68
C PHE A 37 -14.82 10.53 11.60
N HIS A 38 -15.25 9.63 10.72
CA HIS A 38 -14.38 8.53 10.30
C HIS A 38 -13.22 9.10 9.50
N GLN A 39 -12.04 9.12 10.11
CA GLN A 39 -10.78 9.38 9.44
C GLN A 39 -10.57 8.30 8.38
N GLN A 40 -11.05 8.55 7.16
CA GLN A 40 -10.76 7.68 6.03
C GLN A 40 -9.26 7.79 5.77
N ASN A 41 -8.51 6.79 6.24
CA ASN A 41 -7.11 6.66 5.94
C ASN A 41 -6.98 6.55 4.41
N PRO A 42 -6.50 7.59 3.70
CA PRO A 42 -6.52 7.61 2.23
C PRO A 42 -5.64 6.52 1.62
N LEU A 43 -4.71 5.98 2.42
CA LEU A 43 -3.84 4.87 2.05
C LEU A 43 -4.55 3.50 2.01
N SER A 44 -5.73 3.37 2.64
CA SER A 44 -6.41 2.07 2.81
C SER A 44 -7.36 1.71 1.67
N ASN A 45 -7.76 2.66 0.81
CA ASN A 45 -8.76 2.39 -0.24
C ASN A 45 -8.20 2.40 -1.66
N ASP A 46 -6.90 2.61 -1.84
CA ASP A 46 -6.35 2.73 -3.19
C ASP A 46 -6.01 1.36 -3.79
N LYS A 47 -7.06 0.58 -4.13
CA LYS A 47 -6.92 -0.71 -4.84
C LYS A 47 -6.09 -0.59 -6.11
N TRP A 48 -5.97 0.62 -6.63
CA TRP A 48 -5.19 0.96 -7.81
C TRP A 48 -3.69 0.85 -7.56
N ILE A 49 -3.18 1.33 -6.40
CA ILE A 49 -1.76 1.17 -6.04
C ILE A 49 -1.40 -0.29 -5.87
N TYR A 50 -2.28 -1.06 -5.21
CA TYR A 50 -2.11 -2.51 -5.05
C TYR A 50 -2.07 -3.21 -6.42
N ARG A 51 -2.96 -2.86 -7.34
CA ARG A 51 -2.98 -3.42 -8.69
C ARG A 51 -1.70 -3.14 -9.47
N ILE A 52 -1.17 -1.92 -9.43
CA ILE A 52 0.07 -1.57 -10.15
C ILE A 52 1.25 -2.37 -9.61
N ILE A 53 1.37 -2.47 -8.28
CA ILE A 53 2.48 -3.19 -7.64
C ILE A 53 2.42 -4.67 -8.03
N VAL A 54 1.25 -5.30 -7.93
CA VAL A 54 1.07 -6.71 -8.29
C VAL A 54 1.29 -6.94 -9.79
N LEU A 55 0.79 -6.06 -10.65
CA LEU A 55 1.02 -6.16 -12.11
C LEU A 55 2.50 -6.03 -12.45
N SER A 56 3.20 -5.02 -11.89
CA SER A 56 4.62 -4.78 -12.13
C SER A 56 5.48 -5.98 -11.68
N LEU A 57 5.20 -6.53 -10.50
CA LEU A 57 5.88 -7.71 -9.98
C LEU A 57 5.61 -8.95 -10.84
N GLY A 58 4.35 -9.20 -11.21
CA GLY A 58 3.98 -10.32 -12.08
C GLY A 58 4.66 -10.24 -13.45
N LEU A 59 4.69 -9.06 -14.06
CA LEU A 59 5.29 -8.83 -15.37
C LEU A 59 6.81 -8.99 -15.34
N THR A 60 7.44 -8.60 -14.23
CA THR A 60 8.88 -8.80 -14.00
C THR A 60 9.22 -10.28 -13.94
N ILE A 61 8.46 -11.07 -13.16
CA ILE A 61 8.67 -12.52 -13.05
C ILE A 61 8.46 -13.20 -14.42
N ILE A 62 7.39 -12.86 -15.13
CA ILE A 62 7.11 -13.41 -16.47
C ILE A 62 8.24 -13.06 -17.44
N SER A 63 8.74 -11.83 -17.42
CA SER A 63 9.85 -11.39 -18.28
C SER A 63 11.13 -12.16 -17.99
N ILE A 64 11.43 -12.44 -16.71
CA ILE A 64 12.57 -13.26 -16.33
C ILE A 64 12.40 -14.69 -16.86
N ILE A 65 11.25 -15.33 -16.65
CA ILE A 65 10.98 -16.70 -17.13
C ILE A 65 11.14 -16.78 -18.66
N ILE A 66 10.57 -15.82 -19.40
CA ILE A 66 10.70 -15.76 -20.86
C ILE A 66 12.17 -15.59 -21.27
N GLY A 67 12.88 -14.67 -20.62
CA GLY A 67 14.31 -14.44 -20.87
C GLY A 67 15.14 -15.71 -20.67
N VAL A 68 14.86 -16.48 -19.62
CA VAL A 68 15.52 -17.77 -19.35
C VAL A 68 15.21 -18.79 -20.43
N ILE A 69 13.95 -18.96 -20.82
CA ILE A 69 13.54 -19.90 -21.87
C ILE A 69 14.25 -19.58 -23.19
N ILE A 70 14.32 -18.30 -23.57
CA ILE A 70 15.04 -17.86 -24.77
C ILE A 70 16.53 -18.19 -24.65
N LEU A 71 17.14 -17.96 -23.49
CA LEU A 71 18.57 -18.19 -23.29
C LEU A 71 18.95 -19.68 -23.31
N ILE A 72 18.05 -20.55 -22.84
CA ILE A 72 18.16 -22.02 -22.98
C ILE A 72 18.00 -22.41 -24.46
N GLY A 73 16.95 -21.94 -25.13
CA GLY A 73 16.69 -22.26 -26.54
C GLY A 73 17.76 -21.77 -27.52
N ALA A 74 18.45 -20.67 -27.17
CA ALA A 74 19.60 -20.15 -27.92
C ALA A 74 20.92 -20.89 -27.63
N GLY A 75 20.90 -21.94 -26.80
CA GLY A 75 22.09 -22.72 -26.45
C GLY A 75 23.14 -21.94 -25.65
N LYS A 76 22.77 -20.82 -25.02
CA LYS A 76 23.68 -20.02 -24.18
C LYS A 76 23.74 -20.53 -22.74
N ILE A 77 22.74 -21.29 -22.31
CA ILE A 77 22.75 -22.03 -21.06
C ILE A 77 23.03 -23.50 -21.41
N ILE A 78 24.27 -23.92 -21.22
CA ILE A 78 24.78 -25.26 -21.57
C ILE A 78 25.03 -26.08 -20.29
N ASP A 79 25.14 -25.40 -19.14
CA ASP A 79 25.48 -25.98 -17.85
C ASP A 79 24.29 -25.92 -16.88
N ASP A 80 24.00 -27.05 -16.23
CA ASP A 80 22.92 -27.24 -15.26
C ASP A 80 23.00 -26.26 -14.06
N GLY A 81 24.15 -25.64 -13.82
CA GLY A 81 24.35 -24.71 -12.70
C GLY A 81 23.62 -23.37 -12.82
N SER A 82 23.27 -22.94 -14.04
CA SER A 82 22.68 -21.60 -14.28
C SER A 82 21.21 -21.51 -13.84
N VAL A 83 20.46 -22.61 -14.00
CA VAL A 83 19.02 -22.67 -13.71
C VAL A 83 18.75 -22.59 -12.20
N PRO A 84 19.45 -23.35 -11.32
CA PRO A 84 19.35 -23.20 -9.88
C PRO A 84 19.70 -21.80 -9.39
N THR A 85 20.70 -21.13 -9.96
CA THR A 85 21.06 -19.75 -9.57
C THR A 85 19.91 -18.78 -9.83
N ILE A 86 19.26 -18.90 -10.98
CA ILE A 86 18.13 -18.02 -11.34
C ILE A 86 16.91 -18.32 -10.46
N LEU A 87 16.62 -19.60 -10.21
CA LEU A 87 15.57 -20.01 -9.27
C LEU A 87 15.84 -19.48 -7.85
N THR A 88 17.08 -19.56 -7.39
CA THR A 88 17.49 -19.08 -6.07
C THR A 88 17.34 -17.56 -5.98
N ALA A 89 17.77 -16.82 -7.01
CA ALA A 89 17.63 -15.36 -7.06
C ALA A 89 16.15 -14.92 -7.01
N ILE A 90 15.27 -15.57 -7.78
CA ILE A 90 13.83 -15.27 -7.77
C ILE A 90 13.19 -15.67 -6.43
N GLY A 91 13.55 -16.83 -5.90
CA GLY A 91 13.07 -17.31 -4.59
C GLY A 91 13.44 -16.35 -3.47
N SER A 92 14.68 -15.87 -3.43
CA SER A 92 15.13 -14.87 -2.46
C SER A 92 14.40 -13.53 -2.62
N ALA A 93 14.16 -13.08 -3.86
CA ALA A 93 13.40 -11.86 -4.12
C ALA A 93 11.94 -11.96 -3.66
N ALA A 94 11.29 -13.12 -3.88
CA ALA A 94 9.92 -13.37 -3.44
C ALA A 94 9.81 -13.39 -1.91
N ILE A 95 10.76 -14.06 -1.23
CA ILE A 95 10.84 -14.06 0.24
C ILE A 95 11.06 -12.64 0.78
N GLY A 96 11.95 -11.85 0.17
CA GLY A 96 12.20 -10.46 0.55
C GLY A 96 10.97 -9.56 0.41
N ALA A 97 10.20 -9.73 -0.67
CA ALA A 97 8.95 -9.00 -0.87
C ALA A 97 7.87 -9.38 0.16
N LEU A 98 7.75 -10.67 0.50
CA LEU A 98 6.85 -11.14 1.56
C LEU A 98 7.27 -10.59 2.94
N ALA A 99 8.57 -10.58 3.24
CA ALA A 99 9.09 -9.98 4.46
C ALA A 99 8.78 -8.47 4.55
N GLY A 100 8.90 -7.75 3.42
CA GLY A 100 8.53 -6.34 3.34
C GLY A 100 7.03 -6.08 3.58
N LEU A 101 6.16 -6.94 3.06
CA LEU A 101 4.70 -6.84 3.27
C LEU A 101 4.30 -7.19 4.72
N LEU A 102 4.99 -8.15 5.33
CA LEU A 102 4.74 -8.60 6.70
C LEU A 102 5.46 -7.75 7.76
N ALA A 103 6.31 -6.81 7.34
CA ALA A 103 7.02 -5.93 8.25
C ALA A 103 6.01 -5.07 9.02
N PRO A 104 6.10 -5.02 10.37
CA PRO A 104 5.19 -4.21 11.16
C PRO A 104 5.36 -2.73 10.80
N PRO A 105 4.26 -1.96 10.72
CA PRO A 105 4.35 -0.53 10.45
C PRO A 105 5.16 0.17 11.55
N PRO A 106 5.90 1.24 11.22
CA PRO A 106 6.70 1.97 12.19
C PRO A 106 5.82 2.44 13.35
N ARG A 107 6.16 2.01 14.57
CA ARG A 107 5.45 2.37 15.79
C ARG A 107 5.84 3.80 16.16
N ASN A 108 4.98 4.76 15.84
CA ASN A 108 5.20 6.15 16.20
C ASN A 108 4.86 6.34 17.68
N ASN A 109 5.89 6.48 18.52
CA ASN A 109 5.74 6.76 19.95
C ASN A 109 5.80 8.28 20.14
N VAL A 110 4.67 8.97 19.95
CA VAL A 110 4.49 10.39 20.29
C VAL A 110 3.32 10.56 21.24
#